data_AF-A0A963SVN5-F1
#
_entry.id   AF-A0A963SVN5-F1
#
_cell.length_a   1.000
_cell.length_b   1.000
_cell.length_c   1.000
_cell.angle_alpha   90.00
_cell.angle_beta   90.00
_cell.angle_gamma   90.00
#
_symmetry.space_group_name_H-M   'P 1'
#
loop_
_entity.id
_entity.type
_entity.pdbx_description
1 polymer ?
#
loop_
_entity_poly.entity_id
_entity_poly.type
_entity_poly.pdbx_seq_one_letter_code
_entity_poly.pdbx_strand_id
1 'polypeptide(L)' 'MKITNNPNELLISIPKGLIDMRDVQDFIDFIRYKMIVAKSEASEEEIESLSQEINQELEKANKVFTEPQP' A
#
# COMPACT_ATOMS: atom_id res chain seq x y z
N MET A 1 7.51 14.50 -8.35
CA MET A 1 7.25 13.08 -8.07
C MET A 1 5.96 12.70 -8.77
N LYS A 2 5.83 11.47 -9.26
CA LYS A 2 4.60 10.96 -9.86
C LYS A 2 4.27 9.61 -9.24
N ILE A 3 3.02 9.43 -8.86
CA ILE A 3 2.52 8.15 -8.36
C ILE A 3 1.58 7.60 -9.42
N THR A 4 1.83 6.36 -9.83
CA THR A 4 0.97 5.62 -10.75
C THR A 4 0.56 4.34 -10.04
N ASN A 5 -0.75 4.14 -9.87
CA ASN A 5 -1.29 2.92 -9.27
C ASN A 5 -1.91 2.07 -10.38
N ASN A 6 -1.31 0.92 -10.65
CA ASN A 6 -1.78 -0.05 -11.63
C ASN A 6 -2.30 -1.30 -10.90
N PRO A 7 -3.12 -2.16 -11.55
CA PRO A 7 -3.67 -3.35 -10.90
C PRO A 7 -2.64 -4.30 -10.28
N ASN A 8 -1.42 -4.33 -10.81
CA ASN A 8 -0.36 -5.23 -10.36
C ASN A 8 0.68 -4.56 -9.46
N GLU A 9 0.84 -3.24 -9.54
CA GLU A 9 1.94 -2.55 -8.89
C GLU A 9 1.66 -1.06 -8.64
N LEU A 10 2.27 -0.54 -7.57
CA LEU A 10 2.34 0.89 -7.29
C LEU A 10 3.72 1.41 -7.71
N LEU A 11 3.74 2.32 -8.68
CA LEU A 11 4.98 2.88 -9.23
C LEU A 11 5.15 4.33 -8.78
N ILE A 12 6.17 4.58 -7.95
CA ILE A 12 6.53 5.91 -7.46
C ILE A 12 7.76 6.40 -8.21
N SER A 13 7.59 7.41 -9.06
CA SER A 13 8.66 8.05 -9.81
C SER A 13 9.17 9.29 -9.08
N ILE A 14 10.43 9.23 -8.66
CA ILE A 14 11.13 10.33 -7.98
C ILE A 14 12.19 10.90 -8.95
N PRO A 15 12.20 12.22 -9.22
CA PRO A 15 13.23 12.84 -10.03
C PRO A 15 14.64 12.57 -9.49
N LYS A 16 15.58 12.26 -10.37
CA LYS A 16 16.98 12.04 -9.98
C LYS A 16 17.54 13.26 -9.24
N GLY A 17 18.30 13.01 -8.18
CA GLY A 17 18.95 14.04 -7.37
C GLY A 17 18.05 14.73 -6.33
N LEU A 18 16.76 14.41 -6.28
CA LEU A 18 15.85 14.95 -5.26
C LEU A 18 15.96 14.19 -3.93
N ILE A 19 16.23 12.88 -4.00
CA ILE A 19 16.40 11.98 -2.84
C ILE A 19 17.57 11.05 -3.15
N ASP A 20 18.43 10.78 -2.17
CA ASP A 20 19.51 9.81 -2.30
C ASP A 20 18.92 8.40 -2.33
N MET A 21 19.49 7.51 -3.15
CA MET A 21 19.06 6.12 -3.22
C MET A 21 19.09 5.44 -1.85
N ARG A 22 20.03 5.83 -0.98
CA ARG A 22 20.15 5.32 0.40
C ARG A 22 18.93 5.67 1.24
N ASP A 23 18.46 6.91 1.17
CA ASP A 23 17.28 7.36 1.93
C ASP A 23 16.02 6.60 1.49
N VAL A 24 15.92 6.24 0.20
CA VAL A 24 14.81 5.42 -0.31
C VAL A 24 14.87 4.00 0.26
N GLN A 25 16.06 3.40 0.35
CA GLN A 25 16.23 2.06 0.94
C GLN A 25 15.87 2.07 2.42
N ASP A 26 16.39 3.04 3.19
CA ASP A 26 16.11 3.18 4.61
C ASP A 26 14.60 3.35 4.88
N PHE A 27 13.91 4.10 4.03
CA PHE A 27 12.46 4.27 4.11
C PHE A 27 11.70 2.96 3.86
N ILE A 28 12.10 2.18 2.84
CA ILE A 28 11.49 0.87 2.55
C ILE A 28 11.73 -0.09 3.71
N ASP A 29 12.96 -0.12 4.25
CA ASP A 29 13.31 -0.99 5.38
C ASP A 29 12.55 -0.62 6.64
N PHE A 30 12.35 0.68 6.89
CA PHE A 30 11.52 1.18 8.00
C PHE A 30 10.06 0.74 7.86
N ILE A 31 9.47 0.88 6.67
CA ILE A 31 8.09 0.40 6.42
C ILE A 31 8.01 -1.11 6.66
N ARG A 32 8.98 -1.87 6.15
CA ARG A 32 9.01 -3.32 6.31
C ARG A 32 9.13 -3.73 7.78
N TYR A 33 10.03 -3.09 8.53
CA TYR A 33 10.16 -3.28 9.97
C TYR A 33 8.85 -2.99 10.69
N LYS A 34 8.22 -1.84 10.41
CA LYS A 34 6.93 -1.49 11.01
C LYS A 34 5.83 -2.49 10.69
N MET A 35 5.76 -3.00 9.46
CA MET A 35 4.78 -4.03 9.10
C MET A 35 5.05 -5.35 9.83
N ILE A 36 6.31 -5.75 10.01
CA ILE A 36 6.66 -6.98 10.72
C ILE A 36 6.34 -6.85 12.21
N VAL A 37 6.70 -5.73 12.82
CA VAL A 37 6.42 -5.46 14.23
C VAL A 37 4.92 -5.34 14.48
N ALA A 38 4.20 -4.59 13.64
CA ALA A 38 2.74 -4.50 13.74
C ALA A 38 2.06 -5.87 13.60
N LYS A 39 2.54 -6.73 12.68
CA LYS A 39 2.06 -8.12 12.57
C LYS A 39 2.43 -9.00 13.76
N SER A 40 3.54 -8.71 14.43
CA SER A 40 4.00 -9.45 15.61
C SER A 40 3.28 -9.03 16.89
N GLU A 41 2.81 -7.79 16.95
CA GLU A 41 2.08 -7.23 18.10
C GLU A 41 0.56 -7.37 17.95
N ALA A 42 0.06 -7.53 16.72
CA ALA A 42 -1.36 -7.75 16.44
C ALA A 42 -1.79 -9.18 16.75
N SER A 43 -2.95 -9.31 17.38
CA SER A 43 -3.66 -10.58 17.52
C SER A 43 -4.22 -11.06 16.17
N GLU A 44 -4.47 -12.37 16.03
CA GLU A 44 -5.06 -12.94 14.81
C GLU A 44 -6.40 -12.26 14.44
N GLU A 45 -7.21 -11.90 15.43
CA GLU A 45 -8.49 -11.19 15.25
C GLU A 45 -8.31 -9.78 14.67
N GLU A 46 -7.28 -9.05 15.10
CA GLU A 46 -6.97 -7.71 14.58
C GLU A 46 -6.44 -7.76 13.14
N ILE A 47 -5.66 -8.81 12.80
CA ILE A 47 -5.19 -9.06 11.44
C ILE A 47 -6.37 -9.39 10.51
N GLU A 48 -7.30 -10.23 10.98
CA GLU A 48 -8.49 -10.59 10.22
C GLU A 48 -9.40 -9.38 10.01
N SER A 49 -9.64 -8.58 11.04
CA SER A 49 -10.45 -7.35 10.94
C SER A 49 -9.85 -6.36 9.94
N LEU A 50 -8.54 -6.12 9.99
CA LEU A 50 -7.87 -5.21 9.05
C LEU A 50 -7.91 -5.76 7.61
N SER A 51 -7.74 -7.06 7.45
CA SER A 51 -7.80 -7.71 6.13
C SER A 51 -9.20 -7.63 5.53
N GLN A 52 -10.25 -7.76 6.36
CA GLN A 52 -11.63 -7.60 5.93
C GLN A 52 -11.93 -6.14 5.53
N GLU A 53 -11.43 -5.16 6.28
CA GLU A 53 -11.58 -3.73 5.93
C GLU A 53 -10.91 -3.40 4.59
N ILE A 54 -9.66 -3.84 4.40
CA ILE A 54 -8.94 -3.66 3.12
C ILE A 54 -9.70 -4.31 1.96
N ASN A 55 -10.18 -5.54 2.13
CA ASN A 55 -10.94 -6.23 1.10
C ASN A 55 -12.26 -5.51 0.76
N GLN A 56 -12.97 -4.99 1.76
CA GLN A 56 -14.20 -4.22 1.53
C GLN A 56 -13.93 -2.93 0.77
N GLU A 57 -12.86 -2.20 1.11
CA GLU A 57 -12.48 -0.98 0.40
C GLU A 57 -12.04 -1.26 -1.05
N LEU A 58 -11.30 -2.35 -1.27
CA LEU A 58 -10.94 -2.81 -2.62
C LEU A 58 -12.17 -3.25 -3.43
N GLU A 59 -13.14 -3.91 -2.80
CA GLU A 59 -14.39 -4.31 -3.45
C GLU A 59 -15.23 -3.08 -3.83
N LYS A 60 -15.33 -2.08 -2.94
CA LYS A 60 -15.99 -0.80 -3.25
C LYS A 60 -15.32 -0.09 -4.42
N ALA A 61 -13.98 -0.01 -4.41
CA ALA A 61 -13.23 0.58 -5.51
C ALA A 61 -13.48 -0.17 -6.84
N ASN A 62 -13.48 -1.50 -6.82
CA ASN A 62 -13.74 -2.31 -8.02
C ASN A 62 -15.19 -2.19 -8.53
N LYS A 63 -16.19 -2.11 -7.64
CA LYS A 63 -17.60 -1.89 -8.04
C LYS A 63 -17.79 -0.55 -8.76
N VAL A 64 -17.10 0.50 -8.32
CA VAL A 64 -17.10 1.83 -8.96
C VAL A 64 -16.53 1.79 -10.39
N PHE A 65 -15.61 0.87 -10.70
CA PHE A 65 -15.07 0.70 -12.06
C PHE A 65 -15.91 -0.22 -12.96
N THR A 66 -16.79 -1.06 -12.40
CA THR A 66 -17.60 -2.04 -13.16
C THR A 66 -19.04 -1.60 -13.44
N GLU A 67 -19.55 -0.55 -12.80
CA GLU A 67 -20.84 0.04 -13.19
C GLU A 67 -20.67 0.89 -14.47
N PRO A 68 -21.33 0.56 -15.59
CA PRO A 68 -21.33 1.43 -16.76
C PRO A 68 -22.01 2.74 -16.36
N GLN A 69 -21.29 3.85 -16.51
CA GLN A 69 -21.86 5.18 -16.27
C GLN A 69 -23.03 5.42 -17.23
N PRO A 70 -24.15 6.01 -16.77
CA PRO A 70 -25.31 6.31 -17.60
C PRO A 70 -25.00 7.31 -18.72
#